data_AF-A0A8H8NYX6-F1
#
_entry.id   AF-A0A8H8NYX6-F1
#
_cell.length_a   1.000
_cell.length_b   1.000
_cell.length_c   1.000
_cell.angle_alpha   90.00
_cell.angle_beta   90.00
_cell.angle_gamma   90.00
#
_symmetry.space_group_name_H-M   'P 1'
#
loop_
_entity.id
_entity.type
_entity.pdbx_description
1 polymer ?
#
loop_
_entity_poly.entity_id
_entity_poly.type
_entity_poly.pdbx_seq_one_letter_code
_entity_poly.pdbx_strand_id
1 'polypeptide(L)'
;MPHRPKLPNQATLALKNIAILLQTLPERLTTLRLTSESTSRKLSCSYEQRHRQIFPPGFDSISSKSSTQQSPYTFTSDQLYDMLTNNYHPDQHIEHIIVRSASYCKQTTGPKHEFIVLEVEDLKSPGLRNFIALDRNNGDGPNTSFFGSTQSSQSFAAKDEFRVSYDGKRDKLLEQCGLHEHDPVESIVFDPGAPLLLYQLAALTRAVSHQRDKYHVITANCYWFAGLIWDCMTRMRPSAYHKELKGNIRGKFLGWLQNNTNIAELEVAYQYVLKELIDTDNRISAQKQKWAYTYDAQLKGDIEGYTKRIQELEALLKVNSSPDWH
;
A
#
# COMPACT_ATOMS: atom_id res chain seq x y z
N MET A 1 -10.01 17.68 -71.24
CA MET A 1 -10.19 17.63 -69.77
C MET A 1 -9.86 16.21 -69.31
N PRO A 2 -8.62 15.87 -68.91
CA PRO A 2 -8.36 14.55 -68.35
C PRO A 2 -8.62 14.55 -66.83
N HIS A 3 -9.30 13.50 -66.38
CA HIS A 3 -9.67 13.23 -65.00
C HIS A 3 -8.43 13.09 -64.09
N ARG A 4 -8.43 13.80 -62.95
CA ARG A 4 -7.49 13.55 -61.85
C ARG A 4 -7.67 12.13 -61.30
N PRO A 5 -6.60 11.34 -61.12
CA PRO A 5 -6.68 10.12 -60.33
C PRO A 5 -6.93 10.49 -58.87
N LYS A 6 -8.01 9.95 -58.28
CA LYS A 6 -8.30 10.07 -56.85
C LYS A 6 -7.36 9.10 -56.11
N LEU A 7 -6.46 9.65 -55.30
CA LEU A 7 -5.69 8.88 -54.31
C LEU A 7 -6.64 8.03 -53.44
N PRO A 8 -6.23 6.83 -52.99
CA PRO A 8 -7.07 5.99 -52.15
C PRO A 8 -7.27 6.69 -50.80
N ASN A 9 -8.47 7.21 -50.57
CA ASN A 9 -8.86 8.02 -49.40
C ASN A 9 -8.51 7.39 -48.04
N GLN A 10 -8.35 6.07 -47.96
CA GLN A 10 -8.07 5.38 -46.70
C GLN A 10 -6.63 5.54 -46.20
N ALA A 11 -5.63 5.57 -47.09
CA ALA A 11 -4.22 5.70 -46.68
C ALA A 11 -3.91 7.12 -46.17
N THR A 12 -4.49 8.14 -46.81
CA THR A 12 -4.38 9.55 -46.39
C THR A 12 -5.13 9.81 -45.08
N LEU A 13 -6.24 9.12 -44.85
CA LEU A 13 -7.00 9.21 -43.59
C LEU A 13 -6.25 8.53 -42.42
N ALA A 14 -5.61 7.38 -42.66
CA ALA A 14 -4.83 6.68 -41.66
C ALA A 14 -3.61 7.50 -41.18
N LEU A 15 -2.86 8.11 -42.11
CA LEU A 15 -1.73 8.98 -41.77
C LEU A 15 -2.15 10.25 -41.04
N LYS A 16 -3.29 10.85 -41.40
CA LYS A 16 -3.87 11.97 -40.65
C LYS A 16 -4.25 11.57 -39.23
N ASN A 17 -4.85 10.39 -39.05
CA ASN A 17 -5.22 9.91 -37.72
C ASN A 17 -4.00 9.59 -36.85
N ILE A 18 -2.92 9.04 -37.42
CA ILE A 18 -1.65 8.80 -36.71
C ILE A 18 -0.98 10.13 -36.33
N ALA A 19 -0.98 11.12 -37.22
CA ALA A 19 -0.43 12.45 -36.91
C ALA A 19 -1.23 13.16 -35.80
N ILE A 20 -2.56 13.04 -35.79
CA ILE A 20 -3.43 13.55 -34.72
C ILE A 20 -3.16 12.82 -33.39
N LEU A 21 -2.96 11.49 -33.42
CA LEU A 21 -2.59 10.70 -32.25
C LEU A 21 -1.25 11.13 -31.66
N LEU A 22 -0.25 11.41 -32.51
CA LEU A 22 1.08 11.86 -32.08
C LEU A 22 1.07 13.31 -31.55
N GLN A 23 0.21 14.19 -32.10
CA GLN A 23 0.07 15.58 -31.64
C GLN A 23 -0.72 15.70 -30.33
N THR A 24 -1.63 14.77 -30.04
CA THR A 24 -2.45 14.76 -28.82
C THR A 24 -1.82 14.01 -27.64
N LEU A 25 -0.67 13.35 -27.85
CA LEU A 25 0.07 12.61 -26.83
C LEU A 25 0.53 13.50 -25.64
N PRO A 26 1.05 14.72 -25.86
CA PRO A 26 1.39 15.65 -24.78
C PRO A 26 0.15 16.23 -24.06
N GLU A 27 -0.94 16.45 -24.79
CA GLU A 27 -2.21 16.98 -24.26
C GLU A 27 -2.98 15.93 -23.43
N ARG A 28 -2.85 14.65 -23.77
CA ARG A 28 -3.43 13.53 -22.98
C ARG A 28 -2.72 13.31 -21.65
N LEU A 29 -1.45 13.66 -21.54
CA LEU A 29 -0.71 13.63 -20.26
C LEU A 29 -1.10 14.81 -19.35
N THR A 30 -1.64 15.90 -19.90
CA THR A 30 -2.01 17.12 -19.15
C THR A 30 -3.51 17.21 -18.82
N THR A 31 -4.39 16.58 -19.59
CA THR A 31 -5.85 16.58 -19.34
C THR A 31 -6.31 15.70 -18.15
N LEU A 32 -5.41 14.93 -17.53
CA LEU A 32 -5.70 14.20 -16.28
C LEU A 32 -5.78 15.11 -15.04
N ARG A 33 -5.57 16.43 -15.17
CA ARG A 33 -5.31 17.30 -14.02
C ARG A 33 -6.44 18.20 -13.52
N LEU A 34 -7.61 18.28 -14.14
CA LEU A 34 -8.66 19.20 -13.67
C LEU A 34 -10.07 18.68 -13.97
N THR A 35 -10.71 18.04 -12.99
CA THR A 35 -12.18 18.15 -12.84
C THR A 35 -12.58 18.22 -11.35
N SER A 36 -12.92 19.46 -11.00
CA SER A 36 -13.83 19.99 -9.96
C SER A 36 -14.66 19.03 -9.10
N GLU A 37 -14.70 19.42 -7.82
CA GLU A 37 -15.47 18.89 -6.69
C GLU A 37 -16.97 18.66 -6.95
N SER A 38 -17.49 17.57 -6.37
CA SER A 38 -18.91 17.33 -6.09
C SER A 38 -19.03 16.44 -4.85
N THR A 39 -19.81 16.89 -3.87
CA THR A 39 -20.06 16.32 -2.54
C THR A 39 -20.89 15.03 -2.54
N SER A 40 -20.32 13.99 -3.15
CA SER A 40 -20.73 12.59 -2.99
C SER A 40 -19.44 11.77 -3.10
N ARG A 41 -19.15 10.87 -2.14
CA ARG A 41 -17.92 10.03 -2.11
C ARG A 41 -17.80 9.13 -3.34
N LYS A 42 -17.48 9.73 -4.48
CA LYS A 42 -17.05 9.07 -5.70
C LYS A 42 -15.54 9.18 -5.66
N LEU A 43 -14.87 8.05 -5.54
CA LEU A 43 -13.41 8.01 -5.58
C LEU A 43 -12.95 8.68 -6.88
N SER A 44 -12.01 9.60 -6.78
CA SER A 44 -11.44 10.32 -7.92
C SER A 44 -10.54 9.43 -8.79
N CYS A 45 -10.15 8.26 -8.28
CA CYS A 45 -9.20 7.33 -8.88
C CYS A 45 -9.88 6.02 -9.29
N SER A 46 -9.57 5.51 -10.48
CA SER A 46 -10.07 4.22 -10.96
C SER A 46 -9.35 3.04 -10.28
N TYR A 47 -9.98 1.86 -10.28
CA TYR A 47 -9.38 0.65 -9.67
C TYR A 47 -8.01 0.28 -10.25
N GLU A 48 -7.79 0.57 -11.53
CA GLU A 48 -6.55 0.30 -12.26
C GLU A 48 -5.39 1.22 -11.83
N GLN A 49 -5.71 2.36 -11.21
CA GLN A 49 -4.76 3.41 -10.84
C GLN A 49 -4.40 3.38 -9.35
N ARG A 50 -4.82 2.36 -8.60
CA ARG A 50 -4.54 2.22 -7.16
C ARG A 50 -3.91 0.88 -6.84
N HIS A 51 -3.17 0.84 -5.73
CA HIS A 51 -2.57 -0.39 -5.25
C HIS A 51 -3.64 -1.39 -4.79
N ARG A 52 -3.97 -2.36 -5.63
CA ARG A 52 -5.17 -3.22 -5.49
C ARG A 52 -5.24 -4.03 -4.19
N GLN A 53 -4.11 -4.38 -3.58
CA GLN A 53 -4.07 -5.08 -2.29
C GLN A 53 -4.30 -4.15 -1.09
N ILE A 54 -3.92 -2.87 -1.20
CA ILE A 54 -4.10 -1.86 -0.16
C ILE A 54 -5.43 -1.11 -0.34
N PHE A 55 -5.91 -0.99 -1.58
CA PHE A 55 -7.17 -0.37 -1.95
C PHE A 55 -8.00 -1.34 -2.82
N PRO A 56 -8.55 -2.39 -2.20
CA PRO A 56 -9.30 -3.47 -2.88
C PRO A 56 -10.56 -2.99 -3.61
N PRO A 57 -11.18 -3.83 -4.46
CA PRO A 57 -12.35 -3.44 -5.26
C PRO A 57 -13.62 -3.15 -4.43
N GLY A 58 -13.64 -3.50 -3.13
CA GLY A 58 -14.76 -3.19 -2.24
C GLY A 58 -15.05 -1.69 -2.10
N PHE A 59 -14.04 -0.87 -2.36
CA PHE A 59 -14.14 0.59 -2.44
C PHE A 59 -15.10 1.11 -3.52
N ASP A 60 -15.32 0.33 -4.58
CA ASP A 60 -16.19 0.73 -5.70
C ASP A 60 -17.65 0.28 -5.48
N SER A 61 -17.89 -0.54 -4.45
CA SER A 61 -19.19 -1.13 -4.16
C SER A 61 -20.04 -0.18 -3.29
N ILE A 62 -20.59 0.86 -3.90
CA ILE A 62 -21.41 1.86 -3.19
C ILE A 62 -22.81 1.33 -2.77
N SER A 63 -23.27 0.17 -3.27
CA SER A 63 -24.70 -0.18 -3.15
C SER A 63 -25.11 -1.67 -3.07
N SER A 64 -24.20 -2.63 -2.86
CA SER A 64 -24.64 -4.02 -2.67
C SER A 64 -24.99 -4.27 -1.19
N LYS A 65 -26.30 -4.35 -0.91
CA LYS A 65 -26.88 -4.82 0.36
C LYS A 65 -26.52 -6.29 0.71
N SER A 66 -25.51 -6.87 0.05
CA SER A 66 -25.04 -8.26 0.20
C SER A 66 -23.59 -8.37 0.69
N SER A 67 -22.91 -7.26 1.03
CA SER A 67 -21.46 -7.26 1.32
C SER A 67 -21.05 -7.72 2.72
N THR A 68 -21.92 -8.43 3.44
CA THR A 68 -21.64 -8.99 4.77
C THR A 68 -20.60 -10.13 4.77
N GLN A 69 -20.05 -10.53 3.61
CA GLN A 69 -19.23 -11.75 3.51
C GLN A 69 -17.79 -11.60 3.02
N GLN A 70 -17.32 -10.42 2.63
CA GLN A 70 -15.92 -10.28 2.17
C GLN A 70 -14.99 -10.00 3.35
N SER A 71 -14.11 -10.97 3.62
CA SER A 71 -13.10 -10.92 4.68
C SER A 71 -12.04 -9.86 4.38
N PRO A 72 -11.35 -9.33 5.42
CA PRO A 72 -10.18 -8.50 5.21
C PRO A 72 -9.09 -9.27 4.45
N TYR A 73 -8.22 -8.53 3.77
CA TYR A 73 -7.04 -9.13 3.13
C TYR A 73 -5.97 -9.27 4.21
N THR A 74 -5.50 -10.51 4.44
CA THR A 74 -4.51 -10.82 5.46
C THR A 74 -3.15 -11.07 4.83
N PHE A 75 -2.12 -10.43 5.37
CA PHE A 75 -0.73 -10.61 4.97
C PHE A 75 0.13 -10.86 6.20
N THR A 76 1.09 -11.79 6.11
CA THR A 76 2.20 -11.81 7.08
C THR A 76 3.10 -10.58 6.89
N SER A 77 3.96 -10.32 7.87
CA SER A 77 4.98 -9.27 7.76
C SER A 77 5.84 -9.37 6.50
N ASP A 78 6.31 -10.58 6.15
CA ASP A 78 7.09 -10.81 4.93
C ASP A 78 6.25 -10.60 3.67
N GLN A 79 5.01 -11.10 3.64
CA GLN A 79 4.14 -10.98 2.46
C GLN A 79 3.82 -9.52 2.13
N LEU A 80 3.50 -8.70 3.14
CA LEU A 80 3.24 -7.29 2.91
C LEU A 80 4.52 -6.55 2.50
N TYR A 81 5.64 -6.84 3.16
CA TYR A 81 6.93 -6.27 2.79
C TYR A 81 7.29 -6.60 1.34
N ASP A 82 7.27 -7.87 0.96
CA ASP A 82 7.59 -8.32 -0.39
C ASP A 82 6.64 -7.70 -1.42
N MET A 83 5.35 -7.65 -1.13
CA MET A 83 4.37 -7.04 -2.02
C MET A 83 4.64 -5.55 -2.27
N LEU A 84 5.05 -4.80 -1.24
CA LEU A 84 5.31 -3.36 -1.35
C LEU A 84 6.71 -3.02 -1.89
N THR A 85 7.64 -3.98 -1.90
CA THR A 85 9.06 -3.68 -2.15
C THR A 85 9.69 -4.53 -3.26
N ASN A 86 9.05 -5.62 -3.66
CA ASN A 86 9.46 -6.42 -4.81
C ASN A 86 8.67 -6.01 -6.05
N ASN A 87 9.38 -5.78 -7.15
CA ASN A 87 8.81 -5.45 -8.46
C ASN A 87 8.15 -4.06 -8.52
N TYR A 88 8.95 -3.03 -8.25
CA TYR A 88 8.56 -1.63 -8.41
C TYR A 88 7.85 -1.40 -9.75
N HIS A 89 6.67 -0.80 -9.66
CA HIS A 89 5.95 -0.25 -10.79
C HIS A 89 5.40 1.13 -10.44
N PRO A 90 5.59 2.16 -11.28
CA PRO A 90 5.17 3.53 -10.94
C PRO A 90 3.67 3.65 -10.68
N ASP A 91 2.84 2.85 -11.36
CA ASP A 91 1.38 2.86 -11.19
C ASP A 91 0.89 2.24 -9.88
N GLN A 92 1.75 1.53 -9.15
CA GLN A 92 1.41 0.99 -7.82
C GLN A 92 1.49 2.04 -6.72
N HIS A 93 2.06 3.22 -7.01
CA HIS A 93 2.13 4.36 -6.09
C HIS A 93 2.78 4.06 -4.73
N ILE A 94 3.62 3.03 -4.59
CA ILE A 94 4.16 2.60 -3.28
C ILE A 94 4.86 3.72 -2.49
N GLU A 95 5.49 4.68 -3.18
CA GLU A 95 6.17 5.85 -2.60
C GLU A 95 5.19 6.93 -2.09
N HIS A 96 3.91 6.80 -2.40
CA HIS A 96 2.84 7.75 -2.08
C HIS A 96 1.79 7.17 -1.12
N ILE A 97 1.89 5.88 -0.78
CA ILE A 97 1.02 5.26 0.22
C ILE A 97 1.61 5.53 1.60
N ILE A 98 0.97 6.43 2.33
CA ILE A 98 1.41 6.88 3.65
C ILE A 98 0.55 6.28 4.75
N VAL A 99 1.13 6.15 5.94
CA VAL A 99 0.39 6.01 7.19
C VAL A 99 0.07 7.42 7.66
N ARG A 100 -1.21 7.79 7.59
CA ARG A 100 -1.71 9.11 8.00
C ARG A 100 -1.80 9.22 9.52
N SER A 101 -2.29 8.16 10.15
CA SER A 101 -2.39 8.06 11.60
C SER A 101 -2.30 6.60 12.06
N ALA A 102 -1.93 6.43 13.32
CA ALA A 102 -1.91 5.15 14.00
C ALA A 102 -2.57 5.28 15.38
N SER A 103 -3.28 4.25 15.83
CA SER A 103 -3.83 4.14 17.18
C SER A 103 -3.33 2.86 17.83
N TYR A 104 -2.74 3.00 19.01
CA TYR A 104 -2.41 1.88 19.87
C TYR A 104 -3.67 1.48 20.61
N CYS A 105 -4.11 0.24 20.46
CA CYS A 105 -5.38 -0.24 20.97
C CYS A 105 -5.18 -1.41 21.93
N LYS A 106 -6.08 -1.49 22.91
CA LYS A 106 -6.13 -2.59 23.87
C LYS A 106 -7.55 -3.08 24.02
N GLN A 107 -7.75 -4.39 23.90
CA GLN A 107 -9.07 -4.99 24.12
C GLN A 107 -9.52 -4.81 25.57
N THR A 108 -10.81 -4.53 25.74
CA THR A 108 -11.43 -4.33 27.05
C THR A 108 -11.87 -5.65 27.69
N THR A 109 -12.06 -6.68 26.86
CA THR A 109 -12.48 -8.02 27.24
C THR A 109 -11.36 -9.05 26.99
N GLY A 110 -11.47 -10.22 27.62
CA GLY A 110 -10.52 -11.32 27.43
C GLY A 110 -9.09 -11.03 27.92
N PRO A 111 -8.03 -11.58 27.27
CA PRO A 111 -6.63 -11.43 27.69
C PRO A 111 -6.06 -10.01 27.48
N LYS A 112 -6.91 -9.01 27.18
CA LYS A 112 -6.55 -7.62 26.92
C LYS A 112 -5.49 -7.48 25.83
N HIS A 113 -5.75 -8.13 24.69
CA HIS A 113 -4.90 -8.10 23.50
C HIS A 113 -4.54 -6.68 23.09
N GLU A 114 -3.28 -6.46 22.73
CA GLU A 114 -2.76 -5.16 22.30
C GLU A 114 -2.41 -5.21 20.80
N PHE A 115 -2.84 -4.19 20.06
CA PHE A 115 -2.75 -4.13 18.60
C PHE A 115 -2.68 -2.69 18.11
N ILE A 116 -2.34 -2.49 16.84
CA ILE A 116 -2.27 -1.18 16.21
C ILE A 116 -3.30 -1.07 15.09
N VAL A 117 -4.03 0.04 15.04
CA VAL A 117 -4.90 0.38 13.91
C VAL A 117 -4.30 1.54 13.13
N LEU A 118 -4.17 1.38 11.83
CA LEU A 118 -3.55 2.32 10.92
C LEU A 118 -4.61 2.91 10.00
N GLU A 119 -4.59 4.22 9.78
CA GLU A 119 -5.24 4.86 8.64
C GLU A 119 -4.17 5.13 7.58
N VAL A 120 -4.37 4.57 6.38
CA VAL A 120 -3.46 4.76 5.24
C VAL A 120 -4.12 5.57 4.14
N GLU A 121 -3.32 6.32 3.39
CA GLU A 121 -3.78 7.20 2.32
C GLU A 121 -2.83 7.12 1.12
N ASP A 122 -3.37 7.06 -0.10
CA ASP A 122 -2.58 7.25 -1.33
C ASP A 122 -2.59 8.74 -1.69
N LEU A 123 -1.44 9.39 -1.55
CA LEU A 123 -1.29 10.82 -1.86
C LEU A 123 -1.45 11.14 -3.35
N LYS A 124 -1.28 10.16 -4.25
CA LYS A 124 -1.57 10.35 -5.69
C LYS A 124 -3.05 10.23 -6.02
N SER A 125 -3.86 9.68 -5.10
CA SER A 125 -5.29 9.46 -5.26
C SER A 125 -6.06 10.15 -4.12
N PRO A 126 -6.21 11.49 -4.14
CA PRO A 126 -6.76 12.24 -3.01
C PRO A 126 -8.10 11.70 -2.52
N GLY A 127 -8.18 11.48 -1.20
CA GLY A 127 -9.37 10.93 -0.54
C GLY A 127 -9.48 9.41 -0.57
N LEU A 128 -8.58 8.70 -1.26
CA LEU A 128 -8.48 7.25 -1.20
C LEU A 128 -7.76 6.83 0.09
N ARG A 129 -8.55 6.41 1.08
CA ARG A 129 -8.05 6.00 2.40
C ARG A 129 -8.51 4.62 2.78
N ASN A 130 -7.66 3.87 3.47
CA ASN A 130 -8.01 2.57 3.99
C ASN A 130 -7.58 2.40 5.45
N PHE A 131 -8.04 1.33 6.08
CA PHE A 131 -7.65 0.94 7.43
C PHE A 131 -6.96 -0.41 7.42
N ILE A 132 -5.94 -0.55 8.27
CA ILE A 132 -5.19 -1.78 8.47
C ILE A 132 -5.10 -2.05 9.97
N ALA A 133 -5.42 -3.27 10.39
CA ALA A 133 -5.16 -3.75 11.75
C ALA A 133 -3.85 -4.55 11.73
N LEU A 134 -2.99 -4.29 12.70
CA LEU A 134 -1.70 -4.95 12.88
C LEU A 134 -1.65 -5.56 14.28
N ASP A 135 -1.53 -6.87 14.34
CA ASP A 135 -1.44 -7.60 15.60
C ASP A 135 -0.59 -8.86 15.49
N ARG A 136 -0.15 -9.35 16.66
CA ARG A 136 0.54 -10.62 16.81
C ARG A 136 -0.33 -11.62 17.56
N ASN A 137 -0.69 -12.72 16.91
CA ASN A 137 -1.55 -13.78 17.44
C ASN A 137 -0.81 -15.14 17.52
N ASN A 138 -1.33 -16.04 18.35
CA ASN A 138 -0.78 -17.39 18.56
C ASN A 138 -1.33 -18.42 17.54
N GLY A 139 -2.12 -17.97 16.56
CA GLY A 139 -2.68 -18.82 15.51
C GLY A 139 -3.98 -19.53 15.85
N ASP A 140 -4.42 -19.49 17.10
CA ASP A 140 -5.76 -19.91 17.49
C ASP A 140 -6.75 -18.77 17.24
N GLY A 141 -7.88 -19.07 16.59
CA GLY A 141 -8.91 -18.07 16.29
C GLY A 141 -9.50 -17.42 17.54
N PRO A 142 -10.24 -16.30 17.39
CA PRO A 142 -10.72 -15.47 18.51
C PRO A 142 -11.61 -16.16 19.57
N ASN A 143 -11.95 -17.45 19.39
CA ASN A 143 -12.92 -18.17 20.22
C ASN A 143 -12.38 -19.36 21.01
N THR A 144 -11.08 -19.65 21.03
CA THR A 144 -10.57 -20.72 21.90
C THR A 144 -10.14 -20.16 23.25
N SER A 145 -10.90 -20.53 24.26
CA SER A 145 -10.72 -20.18 25.66
C SER A 145 -9.26 -20.32 26.10
N PHE A 146 -8.68 -19.22 26.58
CA PHE A 146 -7.31 -19.10 27.12
C PHE A 146 -7.05 -19.93 28.40
N PHE A 147 -7.98 -20.80 28.81
CA PHE A 147 -7.90 -21.64 30.00
C PHE A 147 -7.74 -23.11 29.61
N GLY A 148 -6.68 -23.40 28.85
CA GLY A 148 -6.20 -24.76 28.59
C GLY A 148 -4.82 -24.94 29.22
N SER A 149 -4.79 -25.49 30.44
CA SER A 149 -3.64 -26.11 31.09
C SER A 149 -2.37 -25.26 31.28
N THR A 150 -2.05 -25.00 32.54
CA THR A 150 -0.69 -24.68 33.02
C THR A 150 0.25 -25.85 32.73
N GLN A 151 0.71 -25.95 31.48
CA GLN A 151 1.90 -26.70 31.11
C GLN A 151 2.94 -25.71 30.57
N SER A 152 4.14 -25.84 31.09
CA SER A 152 5.32 -25.04 30.79
C SER A 152 5.49 -24.72 29.29
N SER A 153 5.74 -23.44 28.99
CA SER A 153 6.51 -23.00 27.81
C SER A 153 6.15 -23.64 26.45
N GLN A 154 4.86 -23.72 26.10
CA GLN A 154 4.49 -24.02 24.71
C GLN A 154 4.70 -22.76 23.86
N SER A 155 5.82 -22.73 23.13
CA SER A 155 6.06 -21.70 22.12
C SER A 155 5.30 -22.07 20.85
N PHE A 156 4.33 -21.24 20.46
CA PHE A 156 3.62 -21.39 19.18
C PHE A 156 4.36 -20.59 18.10
N ALA A 157 4.20 -20.96 16.83
CA ALA A 157 4.61 -20.08 15.75
C ALA A 157 3.80 -18.79 15.88
N ALA A 158 4.46 -17.64 15.98
CA ALA A 158 3.74 -16.39 16.00
C ALA A 158 3.19 -16.09 14.61
N LYS A 159 2.00 -15.50 14.58
CA LYS A 159 1.43 -14.90 13.38
C LYS A 159 1.44 -13.40 13.59
N ASP A 160 2.23 -12.71 12.78
CA ASP A 160 2.30 -11.24 12.76
C ASP A 160 1.58 -10.79 11.50
N GLU A 161 0.36 -10.27 11.66
CA GLU A 161 -0.59 -10.12 10.57
C GLU A 161 -0.97 -8.67 10.33
N PHE A 162 -0.94 -8.26 9.06
CA PHE A 162 -1.61 -7.08 8.56
C PHE A 162 -2.96 -7.49 7.97
N ARG A 163 -4.05 -6.98 8.55
CA ARG A 163 -5.41 -7.20 8.07
C ARG A 163 -5.94 -5.91 7.48
N VAL A 164 -6.02 -5.87 6.15
CA VAL A 164 -6.42 -4.69 5.36
C VAL A 164 -7.92 -4.72 5.13
N SER A 165 -8.61 -3.60 5.41
CA SER A 165 -10.05 -3.50 5.19
C SER A 165 -10.38 -3.63 3.70
N TYR A 166 -11.42 -4.42 3.40
CA TYR A 166 -11.85 -4.66 2.03
C TYR A 166 -12.61 -3.46 1.42
N ASP A 167 -13.31 -2.69 2.24
CA ASP A 167 -14.22 -1.62 1.78
C ASP A 167 -13.92 -0.25 2.42
N GLY A 168 -12.76 -0.09 3.07
CA GLY A 168 -12.37 1.16 3.70
C GLY A 168 -13.10 1.44 5.01
N LYS A 169 -13.85 0.49 5.58
CA LYS A 169 -14.58 0.69 6.84
C LYS A 169 -13.79 0.13 8.02
N ARG A 170 -13.39 1.02 8.94
CA ARG A 170 -12.67 0.67 10.17
C ARG A 170 -13.47 -0.28 11.06
N ASP A 171 -14.70 0.08 11.41
CA ASP A 171 -15.47 -0.69 12.40
C ASP A 171 -15.75 -2.11 11.92
N LYS A 172 -16.09 -2.26 10.63
CA LYS A 172 -16.27 -3.56 9.99
C LYS A 172 -14.98 -4.40 9.99
N LEU A 173 -13.83 -3.78 9.69
CA LEU A 173 -12.54 -4.46 9.79
C LEU A 173 -12.30 -4.99 11.21
N LEU A 174 -12.51 -4.15 12.22
CA LEU A 174 -12.27 -4.53 13.62
C LEU A 174 -13.26 -5.61 14.09
N GLU A 175 -14.51 -5.56 13.67
CA GLU A 175 -15.49 -6.63 13.92
C GLU A 175 -15.02 -7.96 13.29
N GLN A 176 -14.65 -7.96 12.01
CA GLN A 176 -14.16 -9.14 11.28
C GLN A 176 -12.86 -9.71 11.86
N CYS A 177 -12.04 -8.87 12.50
CA CYS A 177 -10.83 -9.31 13.18
C CYS A 177 -11.08 -9.79 14.63
N GLY A 178 -12.30 -9.67 15.16
CA GLY A 178 -12.57 -9.91 16.57
C GLY A 178 -11.95 -8.87 17.52
N LEU A 179 -11.70 -7.65 17.04
CA LEU A 179 -11.02 -6.54 17.73
C LEU A 179 -11.95 -5.36 18.08
N HIS A 180 -13.26 -5.48 17.86
CA HIS A 180 -14.22 -4.38 18.02
C HIS A 180 -14.37 -3.88 19.47
N GLU A 181 -14.32 -4.77 20.47
CA GLU A 181 -14.33 -4.40 21.89
C GLU A 181 -12.94 -3.96 22.37
N HIS A 182 -12.60 -2.71 22.12
CA HIS A 182 -11.29 -2.15 22.45
C HIS A 182 -11.36 -0.68 22.85
N ASP A 183 -10.28 -0.26 23.50
CA ASP A 183 -10.01 1.13 23.81
C ASP A 183 -8.74 1.60 23.09
N PRO A 184 -8.75 2.77 22.42
CA PRO A 184 -7.52 3.42 22.00
C PRO A 184 -6.79 3.97 23.25
N VAL A 185 -5.52 3.60 23.39
CA VAL A 185 -4.64 3.97 24.51
C VAL A 185 -3.82 5.20 24.15
N GLU A 186 -3.22 5.17 22.97
CA GLU A 186 -2.40 6.25 22.42
C GLU A 186 -2.74 6.44 20.93
N SER A 187 -2.50 7.63 20.40
CA SER A 187 -2.66 7.93 18.98
C SER A 187 -1.51 8.79 18.45
N ILE A 188 -1.13 8.54 17.20
CA ILE A 188 -0.12 9.30 16.45
C ILE A 188 -0.78 9.82 15.19
N VAL A 189 -0.62 11.12 14.91
CA VAL A 189 -0.92 11.71 13.62
C VAL A 189 0.40 12.15 13.00
N PHE A 190 0.75 11.58 11.84
CA PHE A 190 2.02 11.86 11.18
C PHE A 190 1.98 13.21 10.46
N ASP A 191 3.11 13.92 10.48
CA ASP A 191 3.27 15.19 9.76
C ASP A 191 3.17 14.96 8.24
N PRO A 192 2.29 15.69 7.52
CA PRO A 192 2.20 15.59 6.06
C PRO A 192 3.53 15.87 5.32
N GLY A 193 4.43 16.67 5.89
CA GLY A 193 5.76 16.96 5.34
C GLY A 193 6.79 15.88 5.64
N ALA A 194 6.53 15.00 6.61
CA ALA A 194 7.40 13.88 6.98
C ALA A 194 6.56 12.63 7.32
N PRO A 195 5.76 12.09 6.38
CA PRO A 195 4.89 10.96 6.67
C PRO A 195 5.70 9.68 6.91
N LEU A 196 5.10 8.71 7.60
CA LEU A 196 5.61 7.34 7.61
C LEU A 196 5.07 6.62 6.35
N LEU A 197 5.95 6.10 5.49
CA LEU A 197 5.52 5.36 4.30
C LEU A 197 5.08 3.94 4.69
N LEU A 198 4.06 3.40 4.02
CA LEU A 198 3.53 2.08 4.38
C LEU A 198 4.59 0.97 4.21
N TYR A 199 5.43 1.05 3.19
CA TYR A 199 6.51 0.08 3.00
C TYR A 199 7.57 0.17 4.11
N GLN A 200 7.80 1.36 4.69
CA GLN A 200 8.73 1.53 5.82
C GLN A 200 8.15 0.88 7.08
N LEU A 201 6.84 0.99 7.30
CA LEU A 201 6.16 0.27 8.38
C LEU A 201 6.18 -1.26 8.16
N ALA A 202 6.02 -1.72 6.92
CA ALA A 202 6.14 -3.15 6.59
C ALA A 202 7.56 -3.67 6.87
N ALA A 203 8.60 -2.93 6.47
CA ALA A 203 10.00 -3.24 6.76
C ALA A 203 10.27 -3.28 8.27
N LEU A 204 9.80 -2.28 9.01
CA LEU A 204 9.87 -2.23 10.47
C LEU A 204 9.23 -3.47 11.11
N THR A 205 8.00 -3.78 10.69
CA THR A 205 7.23 -4.88 11.27
C THR A 205 7.90 -6.22 10.99
N ARG A 206 8.40 -6.43 9.77
CA ARG A 206 9.19 -7.61 9.40
C ARG A 206 10.45 -7.74 10.25
N ALA A 207 11.18 -6.65 10.42
CA ALA A 207 12.39 -6.59 11.25
C ALA A 207 12.11 -6.93 12.72
N VAL A 208 10.98 -6.48 13.28
CA VAL A 208 10.53 -6.85 14.63
C VAL A 208 10.10 -8.32 14.71
N SER A 209 9.33 -8.78 13.72
CA SER A 209 8.83 -10.17 13.64
C SER A 209 9.99 -11.17 13.63
N HIS A 210 11.06 -10.90 12.88
CA HIS A 210 12.25 -11.76 12.81
C HIS A 210 13.08 -11.84 14.09
N GLN A 211 12.95 -10.90 15.02
CA GLN A 211 13.67 -10.98 16.30
C GLN A 211 13.09 -12.06 17.21
N ARG A 212 11.79 -12.38 17.06
CA ARG A 212 11.09 -13.42 17.81
C ARG A 212 10.10 -14.11 16.88
N ASP A 213 10.50 -15.21 16.26
CA ASP A 213 9.64 -16.04 15.40
C ASP A 213 8.54 -16.80 16.17
N LYS A 214 8.70 -16.93 17.48
CA LYS A 214 7.80 -17.68 18.37
C LYS A 214 6.98 -16.77 19.28
N TYR A 215 5.70 -17.09 19.43
CA TYR A 215 4.83 -16.47 20.41
C TYR A 215 5.20 -16.97 21.80
N HIS A 216 5.59 -16.05 22.68
CA HIS A 216 5.85 -16.35 24.09
C HIS A 216 4.94 -15.51 24.98
N VAL A 217 4.04 -16.17 25.71
CA VAL A 217 2.97 -15.55 26.52
C VAL A 217 3.49 -14.49 27.49
N ILE A 218 4.75 -14.60 27.94
CA ILE A 218 5.33 -13.70 28.94
C ILE A 218 6.28 -12.66 28.34
N THR A 219 6.89 -12.90 27.16
CA THR A 219 8.04 -12.09 26.71
C THR A 219 8.04 -11.71 25.25
N ALA A 220 7.23 -12.36 24.40
CA ALA A 220 7.18 -12.11 22.95
C ALA A 220 5.76 -12.37 22.42
N ASN A 221 4.80 -11.64 22.99
CA ASN A 221 3.37 -11.74 22.71
C ASN A 221 2.86 -10.44 22.05
N CYS A 222 1.54 -10.26 22.03
CA CYS A 222 0.88 -9.10 21.40
C CYS A 222 1.32 -7.74 21.96
N TYR A 223 1.44 -7.55 23.28
CA TYR A 223 1.86 -6.27 23.84
C TYR A 223 3.32 -5.96 23.50
N TRP A 224 4.20 -6.97 23.49
CA TRP A 224 5.62 -6.79 23.18
C TRP A 224 5.76 -6.34 21.73
N PHE A 225 5.07 -7.04 20.83
CA PHE A 225 5.10 -6.75 19.41
C PHE A 225 4.53 -5.38 19.08
N ALA A 226 3.30 -5.09 19.53
CA ALA A 226 2.66 -3.80 19.31
C ALA A 226 3.46 -2.67 19.96
N GLY A 227 3.94 -2.86 21.20
CA GLY A 227 4.73 -1.88 21.94
C GLY A 227 6.03 -1.52 21.24
N LEU A 228 6.81 -2.52 20.81
CA LEU A 228 8.08 -2.30 20.13
C LEU A 228 7.91 -1.60 18.78
N ILE A 229 6.89 -1.98 18.00
CA ILE A 229 6.53 -1.31 16.74
C ILE A 229 6.15 0.15 17.00
N TRP A 230 5.32 0.40 18.01
CA TRP A 230 4.87 1.74 18.38
C TRP A 230 6.02 2.66 18.78
N ASP A 231 6.92 2.17 19.65
CA ASP A 231 8.07 2.93 20.11
C ASP A 231 9.04 3.22 18.96
N CYS A 232 9.26 2.25 18.05
CA CYS A 232 10.06 2.50 16.85
C CYS A 232 9.40 3.52 15.91
N MET A 233 8.09 3.44 15.63
CA MET A 233 7.40 4.44 14.80
C MET A 233 7.53 5.85 15.36
N THR A 234 7.37 5.99 16.68
CA THR A 234 7.54 7.25 17.41
C THR A 234 8.96 7.80 17.25
N ARG A 235 9.98 6.93 17.39
CA ARG A 235 11.38 7.32 17.17
C ARG A 235 11.70 7.67 15.72
N MET A 236 11.08 6.99 14.75
CA MET A 236 11.24 7.28 13.32
C MET A 236 10.64 8.62 12.92
N ARG A 237 9.62 9.10 13.64
CA ARG A 237 8.86 10.33 13.32
C ARG A 237 8.64 11.19 14.57
N PRO A 238 9.71 11.80 15.12
CA PRO A 238 9.64 12.57 16.35
C PRO A 238 8.80 13.85 16.22
N SER A 239 8.56 14.34 15.01
CA SER A 239 7.70 15.50 14.74
C SER A 239 6.21 15.16 14.67
N ALA A 240 5.83 13.88 14.71
CA ALA A 240 4.44 13.47 14.69
C ALA A 240 3.71 13.97 15.93
N TYR A 241 2.40 14.23 15.81
CA TYR A 241 1.59 14.62 16.96
C TYR A 241 1.18 13.38 17.75
N HIS A 242 1.75 13.24 18.95
CA HIS A 242 1.45 12.17 19.89
C HIS A 242 0.39 12.60 20.90
N LYS A 243 -0.60 11.75 21.15
CA LYS A 243 -1.62 11.97 22.16
C LYS A 243 -1.86 10.70 22.97
N GLU A 244 -1.66 10.80 24.28
CA GLU A 244 -2.12 9.81 25.25
C GLU A 244 -3.63 9.99 25.47
N LEU A 245 -4.40 8.91 25.33
CA LEU A 245 -5.87 8.93 25.43
C LEU A 245 -6.35 8.28 26.73
N LYS A 246 -5.69 7.21 27.15
CA LYS A 246 -5.86 6.60 28.46
C LYS A 246 -4.48 6.54 29.11
N GLY A 247 -4.41 6.85 30.41
CA GLY A 247 -3.16 6.82 31.17
C GLY A 247 -2.44 5.47 31.03
N ASN A 248 -1.19 5.38 31.47
CA ASN A 248 -0.27 4.27 31.15
C ASN A 248 -0.81 2.86 31.45
N ILE A 249 -1.58 2.29 30.51
CA ILE A 249 -2.15 0.93 30.55
C ILE A 249 -1.54 -0.01 29.51
N ARG A 250 -0.63 0.51 28.68
CA ARG A 250 0.17 -0.25 27.73
C ARG A 250 0.99 -1.31 28.46
N GLY A 251 1.02 -2.53 27.92
CA GLY A 251 1.76 -3.65 28.49
C GLY A 251 1.27 -4.14 29.87
N LYS A 252 0.19 -3.57 30.44
CA LYS A 252 -0.39 -4.06 31.70
C LYS A 252 -1.08 -5.40 31.49
N PHE A 253 -0.52 -6.48 32.03
CA PHE A 253 -1.04 -7.84 31.97
C PHE A 253 -1.17 -8.41 33.41
N LEU A 254 -2.23 -9.17 33.68
CA LEU A 254 -2.51 -9.75 35.01
C LEU A 254 -2.53 -8.75 36.20
N GLY A 255 -2.98 -7.51 36.01
CA GLY A 255 -3.26 -6.54 37.10
C GLY A 255 -2.05 -5.90 37.78
N TRP A 256 -0.93 -6.62 37.91
CA TRP A 256 0.31 -6.19 38.58
C TRP A 256 1.57 -6.20 37.69
N LEU A 257 1.55 -6.90 36.54
CA LEU A 257 2.69 -6.92 35.63
C LEU A 257 2.50 -5.85 34.58
N GLN A 258 3.47 -4.94 34.48
CA GLN A 258 3.54 -3.98 33.39
C GLN A 258 4.81 -4.26 32.61
N ASN A 259 4.65 -4.73 31.38
CA ASN A 259 5.80 -4.92 30.50
C ASN A 259 5.99 -3.66 29.65
N ASN A 260 7.07 -2.94 29.92
CA ASN A 260 7.49 -1.81 29.09
C ASN A 260 8.59 -2.30 28.16
N THR A 261 8.59 -1.80 26.93
CA THR A 261 9.70 -2.03 26.00
C THR A 261 11.02 -1.64 26.67
N ASN A 262 11.95 -2.59 26.79
CA ASN A 262 13.25 -2.31 27.37
C ASN A 262 14.05 -1.41 26.42
N ILE A 263 14.69 -0.35 26.93
CA ILE A 263 15.49 0.58 26.13
C ILE A 263 16.57 -0.15 25.30
N ALA A 264 17.22 -1.16 25.85
CA ALA A 264 18.23 -1.94 25.14
C ALA A 264 17.62 -2.76 24.00
N GLU A 265 16.43 -3.34 24.22
CA GLU A 265 15.70 -4.08 23.18
C GLU A 265 15.22 -3.12 22.08
N LEU A 266 14.69 -1.96 22.46
CA LEU A 266 14.33 -0.90 21.53
C LEU A 266 15.52 -0.45 20.68
N GLU A 267 16.70 -0.26 21.28
CA GLU A 267 17.90 0.15 20.55
C GLU A 267 18.33 -0.92 19.55
N VAL A 268 18.42 -2.19 19.99
CA VAL A 268 18.78 -3.31 19.11
C VAL A 268 17.78 -3.44 17.95
N ALA A 269 16.48 -3.39 18.25
CA ALA A 269 15.44 -3.45 17.25
C ALA A 269 15.53 -2.27 16.27
N TYR A 270 15.75 -1.06 16.78
CA TYR A 270 15.84 0.13 15.97
C TYR A 270 17.06 0.10 15.03
N GLN A 271 18.22 -0.40 15.49
CA GLN A 271 19.39 -0.56 14.63
C GLN A 271 19.12 -1.55 13.49
N TYR A 272 18.44 -2.66 13.78
CA TYR A 272 18.06 -3.64 12.76
C TYR A 272 17.04 -3.05 11.76
N VAL A 273 16.04 -2.33 12.26
CA VAL A 273 15.06 -1.57 11.45
C VAL A 273 15.75 -0.55 10.56
N LEU A 274 16.67 0.26 11.09
CA LEU A 274 17.39 1.27 10.30
C LEU A 274 18.14 0.64 9.14
N LYS A 275 18.84 -0.48 9.39
CA LYS A 275 19.52 -1.22 8.33
C LYS A 275 18.53 -1.72 7.28
N GLU A 276 17.44 -2.36 7.71
CA GLU A 276 16.39 -2.89 6.83
C GLU A 276 15.76 -1.78 5.96
N LEU A 277 15.55 -0.59 6.53
CA LEU A 277 15.02 0.57 5.83
C LEU A 277 16.00 1.08 4.76
N ILE A 278 17.28 1.23 5.10
CA ILE A 278 18.33 1.64 4.16
C ILE A 278 18.41 0.65 2.99
N ASP A 279 18.44 -0.66 3.28
CA ASP A 279 18.49 -1.71 2.26
C ASP A 279 17.24 -1.67 1.37
N THR A 280 16.07 -1.41 1.97
CA THR A 280 14.80 -1.29 1.25
C THR A 280 14.76 -0.06 0.34
N ASP A 281 15.16 1.11 0.83
CA ASP A 281 15.20 2.35 0.06
C ASP A 281 16.19 2.25 -1.11
N ASN A 282 17.37 1.65 -0.88
CA ASN A 282 18.35 1.36 -1.93
C ASN A 282 17.77 0.43 -3.00
N ARG A 283 17.08 -0.63 -2.58
CA ARG A 283 16.47 -1.60 -3.50
C ARG A 283 15.36 -0.96 -4.33
N ILE A 284 14.46 -0.17 -3.73
CA ILE A 284 13.39 0.55 -4.46
C ILE A 284 14.03 1.53 -5.45
N SER A 285 15.04 2.28 -5.02
CA SER A 285 15.74 3.24 -5.89
C SER A 285 16.38 2.56 -7.11
N ALA A 286 17.05 1.42 -6.90
CA ALA A 286 17.65 0.64 -7.99
C ALA A 286 16.59 0.07 -8.94
N GLN A 287 15.48 -0.45 -8.43
CA GLN A 287 14.39 -0.96 -9.26
C GLN A 287 13.72 0.15 -10.08
N LYS A 288 13.52 1.33 -9.48
CA LYS A 288 12.99 2.52 -10.16
C LYS A 288 13.90 2.99 -11.29
N GLN A 289 15.21 3.05 -11.05
CA GLN A 289 16.19 3.40 -12.09
C GLN A 289 16.19 2.38 -13.22
N LYS A 290 16.14 1.07 -12.88
CA LYS A 290 16.05 0.00 -13.88
C LYS A 290 14.77 0.11 -14.71
N TRP A 291 13.63 0.34 -14.07
CA TRP A 291 12.35 0.53 -14.76
C TRP A 291 12.41 1.71 -15.73
N ALA A 292 12.91 2.86 -15.28
CA ALA A 292 13.03 4.05 -16.13
C ALA A 292 13.90 3.79 -17.36
N TYR A 293 15.06 3.14 -17.19
CA TYR A 293 15.94 2.78 -18.29
C TYR A 293 15.26 1.83 -19.29
N THR A 294 14.57 0.79 -18.82
CA THR A 294 13.87 -0.17 -19.69
C THR A 294 12.70 0.51 -20.43
N TYR A 295 11.95 1.37 -19.74
CA TYR A 295 10.84 2.11 -20.33
C TYR A 295 11.32 3.07 -21.43
N ASP A 296 12.39 3.83 -21.18
CA ASP A 296 12.99 4.73 -22.16
C ASP A 296 13.50 3.99 -23.40
N ALA A 297 14.16 2.84 -23.20
CA ALA A 297 14.62 2.00 -24.29
C ALA A 297 13.46 1.45 -25.14
N GLN A 298 12.37 1.02 -24.50
CA GLN A 298 11.17 0.56 -25.18
C GLN A 298 10.50 1.70 -25.97
N LEU A 299 10.33 2.86 -25.35
CA LEU A 299 9.74 4.03 -25.98
C LEU A 299 10.54 4.46 -27.22
N LYS A 300 11.88 4.45 -27.13
CA LYS A 300 12.75 4.74 -28.26
C LYS A 300 12.58 3.74 -29.39
N GLY A 301 12.53 2.45 -29.08
CA GLY A 301 12.27 1.40 -30.07
C GLY A 301 10.90 1.53 -30.74
N ASP A 302 9.86 1.86 -29.98
CA ASP A 302 8.52 2.12 -30.50
C ASP A 302 8.51 3.33 -31.46
N ILE A 303 9.17 4.43 -31.08
CA ILE A 303 9.30 5.64 -31.92
C ILE A 303 10.03 5.31 -33.23
N GLU A 304 11.13 4.57 -33.18
CA GLU A 304 11.87 4.13 -34.36
C GLU A 304 11.00 3.25 -35.28
N GLY A 305 10.25 2.32 -34.70
CA GLY A 305 9.29 1.47 -35.41
C GLY A 305 8.19 2.26 -36.11
N TYR A 306 7.57 3.22 -35.41
CA TYR A 306 6.55 4.10 -36.01
C TYR A 306 7.13 4.98 -37.11
N THR A 307 8.33 5.51 -36.92
CA THR A 307 9.01 6.35 -37.93
C THR A 307 9.24 5.56 -39.22
N LYS A 308 9.76 4.33 -39.11
CA LYS A 308 9.94 3.45 -40.28
C LYS A 308 8.62 3.14 -40.97
N ARG A 309 7.56 2.88 -40.20
CA ARG A 309 6.24 2.60 -40.77
C ARG A 309 5.65 3.79 -41.51
N ILE A 310 5.85 5.01 -41.00
CA ILE A 310 5.43 6.24 -41.68
C ILE A 310 6.18 6.38 -43.02
N GLN A 311 7.50 6.16 -43.04
CA GLN A 311 8.30 6.22 -44.26
C GLN A 311 7.85 5.20 -45.32
N GLU A 312 7.53 3.97 -44.91
CA GLU A 312 6.97 2.95 -45.82
C GLU A 312 5.64 3.39 -46.44
N LEU A 313 4.73 3.94 -45.63
CA LEU A 313 3.44 4.43 -46.09
C LEU A 313 3.58 5.64 -47.03
N GLU A 314 4.51 6.55 -46.76
CA GLU A 314 4.83 7.68 -47.64
C GLU A 314 5.41 7.21 -48.98
N ALA A 315 6.28 6.20 -48.98
CA ALA A 315 6.81 5.61 -50.20
C ALA A 315 5.71 4.97 -51.05
N LEU A 316 4.79 4.21 -50.44
CA LEU A 316 3.64 3.62 -51.13
C LEU A 316 2.70 4.67 -51.73
N LEU A 317 2.50 5.80 -51.03
CA LEU A 317 1.72 6.92 -51.56
C LEU A 317 2.40 7.59 -52.75
N LYS A 318 3.73 7.78 -52.70
CA LYS A 318 4.50 8.35 -53.81
C LYS A 318 4.40 7.48 -55.06
N VAL A 319 4.60 6.17 -54.92
CA VAL A 319 4.48 5.21 -56.05
C VAL A 319 3.07 5.24 -56.66
N ASN A 320 2.02 5.26 -55.85
CA ASN A 320 0.63 5.30 -56.33
C ASN A 320 0.16 6.69 -56.82
N SER A 321 1.01 7.73 -56.69
CA SER A 321 0.72 9.10 -57.14
C SER A 321 1.51 9.52 -58.38
N SER A 322 2.38 8.65 -58.90
CA SER A 322 3.06 8.88 -60.17
C SER A 322 2.04 8.71 -61.31
N PRO A 323 1.72 9.76 -62.08
CA PRO A 323 0.85 9.62 -63.23
C PRO A 323 1.65 8.96 -64.35
N ASP A 324 1.25 7.76 -64.77
CA ASP A 324 1.68 7.19 -66.04
C ASP A 324 1.19 8.12 -67.16
N TRP A 325 2.07 9.02 -67.60
CA TRP A 325 1.91 9.75 -68.84
C TRP A 325 2.48 8.87 -69.95
N HIS A 326 1.59 8.09 -70.57
CA HIS A 326 1.81 7.50 -71.89
C HIS A 326 0.91 8.20 -72.92
#